data_AF-A0ABD5YUD6-F1
#
_entry.id   AF-A0ABD5YUD6-F1
#
_cell.length_a   1.000
_cell.length_b   1.000
_cell.length_c   1.000
_cell.angle_alpha   90.00
_cell.angle_beta   90.00
_cell.angle_gamma   90.00
#
_symmetry.space_group_name_H-M   'P 1'
#
loop_
_entity.id
_entity.type
_entity.pdbx_description
1 polymer ?
#
loop_
_entity_poly.entity_id
_entity_poly.type
_entity_poly.pdbx_seq_one_letter_code
_entity_poly.pdbx_strand_id
1 'polypeptide(L)'
;MTGDIVIAQMGGSFINALFVFVVSLLIGAVGIYTGARLLIDRDTGFRRAIVTAFVGAIIWALVAFFVGWIPIIGPLLTLIVWIGFINWQYPGGWGTAVGIGFVAWIVTFAILYVLSLLGFVGLGAIGVP
;
A
#
# COMPACT_ATOMS: atom_id res chain seq x y z
N MET A 1 -28.53 12.24 25.24
CA MET A 1 -28.83 11.43 24.04
C MET A 1 -27.91 11.71 22.85
N THR A 2 -27.13 12.80 22.82
CA THR A 2 -26.19 13.10 21.71
C THR A 2 -24.79 12.51 21.89
N GLY A 3 -24.34 12.22 23.11
CA GLY A 3 -23.00 11.67 23.39
C GLY A 3 -22.82 10.22 22.92
N ASP A 4 -23.84 9.39 23.08
CA ASP A 4 -23.78 7.96 22.74
C ASP A 4 -23.72 7.72 21.22
N ILE A 5 -24.33 8.62 20.44
CA ILE A 5 -24.33 8.59 18.97
C ILE A 5 -22.94 8.94 18.40
N VAL A 6 -22.25 9.91 19.02
CA VAL A 6 -20.91 10.32 18.60
C VAL A 6 -19.88 9.24 18.92
N ILE A 7 -19.96 8.61 20.10
CA ILE A 7 -19.06 7.49 20.47
C ILE A 7 -19.31 6.27 19.56
N ALA A 8 -20.56 5.96 19.22
CA ALA A 8 -20.90 4.89 18.28
C ALA A 8 -20.41 5.18 16.85
N GLN A 9 -20.53 6.43 16.38
CA GLN A 9 -20.00 6.88 15.08
C GLN A 9 -18.46 6.88 15.04
N MET A 10 -17.79 7.25 16.14
CA MET A 10 -16.33 7.21 16.27
C MET A 10 -15.79 5.78 16.40
N GLY A 11 -16.49 4.90 17.14
CA GLY A 11 -16.16 3.47 17.23
C GLY A 11 -16.32 2.77 15.87
N GLY A 12 -17.40 3.09 15.15
CA GLY A 12 -17.61 2.62 13.78
C GLY A 12 -16.56 3.14 12.80
N SER A 13 -16.11 4.39 12.94
CA SER A 13 -15.11 4.98 12.04
C SER A 13 -13.69 4.45 12.27
N PHE A 14 -13.28 4.21 13.53
CA PHE A 14 -11.98 3.61 13.84
C PHE A 14 -11.89 2.15 13.37
N ILE A 15 -12.92 1.34 13.65
CA ILE A 15 -12.95 -0.06 13.21
C ILE A 15 -12.92 -0.13 11.68
N ASN A 16 -13.65 0.75 11.00
CA ASN A 16 -13.62 0.83 9.55
C ASN A 16 -12.24 1.24 9.03
N ALA A 17 -11.60 2.24 9.62
CA ALA A 17 -10.25 2.68 9.25
C ALA A 17 -9.22 1.56 9.45
N LEU A 18 -9.29 0.84 10.57
CA LEU A 18 -8.43 -0.31 10.85
C LEU A 18 -8.67 -1.44 9.86
N PHE A 19 -9.93 -1.73 9.53
CA PHE A 19 -10.29 -2.74 8.53
C PHE A 19 -9.71 -2.38 7.15
N VAL A 20 -9.94 -1.16 6.68
CA VAL A 20 -9.40 -0.65 5.42
C VAL A 20 -7.88 -0.70 5.42
N PHE A 21 -7.23 -0.29 6.51
CA PHE A 21 -5.78 -0.37 6.67
C PHE A 21 -5.27 -1.81 6.54
N VAL A 22 -5.87 -2.76 7.26
CA VAL A 22 -5.45 -4.18 7.24
C VAL A 22 -5.64 -4.77 5.84
N VAL A 23 -6.80 -4.54 5.21
CA VAL A 23 -7.05 -5.00 3.83
C VAL A 23 -6.03 -4.40 2.86
N SER A 24 -5.79 -3.09 2.95
CA SER A 24 -4.81 -2.40 2.08
C SER A 24 -3.39 -2.92 2.28
N LEU A 25 -3.01 -3.17 3.55
CA LEU A 25 -1.74 -3.75 3.91
C LEU A 25 -1.55 -5.15 3.29
N LEU A 26 -2.59 -5.99 3.37
CA LEU A 26 -2.57 -7.33 2.79
C LEU A 26 -2.46 -7.29 1.26
N ILE A 27 -3.21 -6.42 0.60
CA ILE A 27 -3.13 -6.21 -0.85
C ILE A 27 -1.70 -5.78 -1.24
N GLY A 28 -1.14 -4.80 -0.53
CA GLY A 28 0.23 -4.34 -0.74
C GLY A 28 1.27 -5.46 -0.52
N ALA A 29 1.09 -6.27 0.53
CA ALA A 29 1.97 -7.40 0.81
C ALA A 29 1.91 -8.47 -0.30
N VAL A 30 0.72 -8.77 -0.83
CA VAL A 30 0.54 -9.67 -1.98
C VAL A 30 1.24 -9.12 -3.21
N GLY A 31 1.10 -7.81 -3.48
CA GLY A 31 1.80 -7.15 -4.59
C GLY A 31 3.32 -7.26 -4.47
N ILE A 32 3.87 -6.89 -3.32
CA ILE A 32 5.32 -6.93 -3.06
C ILE A 32 5.85 -8.37 -3.11
N TYR A 33 5.13 -9.32 -2.51
CA TYR A 33 5.50 -10.74 -2.55
C TYR A 33 5.54 -11.27 -4.00
N THR A 34 4.53 -10.92 -4.80
CA THR A 34 4.47 -11.32 -6.21
C THR A 34 5.65 -10.72 -6.99
N GLY A 35 5.95 -9.43 -6.80
CA GLY A 35 7.12 -8.79 -7.40
C GLY A 35 8.44 -9.44 -6.98
N ALA A 36 8.64 -9.65 -5.69
CA ALA A 36 9.86 -10.27 -5.18
C ALA A 36 10.04 -11.69 -5.71
N ARG A 37 8.97 -12.49 -5.78
CA ARG A 37 8.99 -13.86 -6.30
C ARG A 37 9.26 -13.92 -7.79
N LEU A 38 8.80 -12.92 -8.55
CA LEU A 38 9.05 -12.84 -10.00
C LEU A 38 10.48 -12.39 -10.33
N LEU A 39 11.09 -11.54 -9.50
CA LEU A 39 12.39 -10.93 -9.83
C LEU A 39 13.61 -11.56 -9.12
N ILE A 40 13.44 -12.18 -7.93
CA ILE A 40 14.56 -12.59 -7.05
C ILE A 40 14.58 -14.10 -6.76
N ASP A 41 13.57 -14.86 -7.22
CA ASP A 41 13.38 -16.31 -6.99
C ASP A 41 12.76 -16.70 -5.62
N ARG A 42 12.39 -17.98 -5.48
CA ARG A 42 11.32 -18.55 -4.62
C ARG A 42 11.44 -18.40 -3.09
N ASP A 43 12.56 -17.95 -2.53
CA ASP A 43 12.78 -17.92 -1.07
C ASP A 43 12.47 -16.58 -0.39
N THR A 44 11.84 -15.65 -1.10
CA THR A 44 11.36 -14.39 -0.52
C THR A 44 10.08 -14.62 0.30
N GLY A 45 10.21 -15.10 1.54
CA GLY A 45 9.06 -15.44 2.41
C GLY A 45 8.05 -14.29 2.59
N PHE A 46 6.75 -14.63 2.61
CA PHE A 46 5.63 -13.66 2.71
C PHE A 46 5.71 -12.71 3.92
N ARG A 47 6.30 -13.17 5.03
CA ARG A 47 6.58 -12.32 6.21
C ARG A 47 7.39 -11.07 5.85
N ARG A 48 8.37 -11.21 4.95
CA ARG A 48 9.22 -10.09 4.51
C ARG A 48 8.40 -9.06 3.75
N ALA A 49 7.48 -9.51 2.89
CA ALA A 49 6.59 -8.65 2.12
C ALA A 49 5.59 -7.89 3.00
N ILE A 50 5.05 -8.53 4.04
CA ILE A 50 4.19 -7.84 5.03
C ILE A 50 4.97 -6.70 5.70
N VAL A 51 6.20 -6.95 6.15
CA VAL A 51 7.05 -5.91 6.77
C VAL A 51 7.32 -4.78 5.77
N THR A 52 7.61 -5.10 4.51
CA THR A 52 7.81 -4.09 3.46
C THR A 52 6.55 -3.27 3.21
N ALA A 53 5.37 -3.91 3.15
CA ALA A 53 4.10 -3.21 2.98
C ALA A 53 3.80 -2.30 4.18
N PHE A 54 4.06 -2.78 5.40
CA PHE A 54 3.81 -2.04 6.63
C PHE A 54 4.71 -0.81 6.74
N VAL A 55 6.01 -0.97 6.48
CA VAL A 55 6.93 0.16 6.46
C VAL A 55 6.61 1.09 5.29
N GLY A 56 6.21 0.57 4.13
CA GLY A 56 5.70 1.37 3.02
C GLY A 56 4.52 2.26 3.43
N ALA A 57 3.55 1.71 4.16
CA ALA A 57 2.42 2.47 4.68
C ALA A 57 2.85 3.56 5.67
N ILE A 58 3.82 3.28 6.54
CA ILE A 58 4.40 4.28 7.45
C ILE A 58 5.12 5.39 6.68
N ILE A 59 5.97 5.04 5.70
CA ILE A 59 6.66 6.01 4.83
C ILE A 59 5.63 6.90 4.16
N TRP A 60 4.58 6.31 3.59
CA TRP A 60 3.51 7.05 2.93
C TRP A 60 2.83 8.03 3.88
N ALA A 61 2.42 7.58 5.07
CA ALA A 61 1.78 8.42 6.07
C ALA A 61 2.68 9.58 6.53
N LEU A 62 3.96 9.31 6.78
CA LEU A 62 4.92 10.33 7.20
C LEU A 62 5.17 11.36 6.10
N VAL A 63 5.43 10.92 4.86
CA VAL A 63 5.68 11.87 3.76
C VAL A 63 4.43 12.68 3.43
N ALA A 64 3.25 12.05 3.43
CA ALA A 64 1.99 12.76 3.25
C ALA A 64 1.79 13.84 4.33
N PHE A 65 2.11 13.53 5.58
CA PHE A 65 1.99 14.47 6.70
C PHE A 65 2.96 15.66 6.60
N PHE A 66 4.24 15.42 6.29
CA PHE A 66 5.25 16.48 6.31
C PHE A 66 5.40 17.22 4.97
N VAL A 67 5.21 16.54 3.84
CA VAL A 67 5.57 17.02 2.50
C VAL A 67 4.43 16.84 1.47
N GLY A 68 3.31 16.22 1.85
CA GLY A 68 2.20 15.94 0.93
C GLY A 68 1.53 17.19 0.35
N TRP A 69 1.75 18.36 0.97
CA TRP A 69 1.29 19.65 0.46
C TRP A 69 2.09 20.15 -0.75
N ILE A 70 3.26 19.57 -1.04
CA ILE A 70 4.06 19.91 -2.22
C ILE A 70 3.72 18.92 -3.35
N PRO A 71 3.02 19.36 -4.43
CA PRO A 71 2.38 18.44 -5.38
C PRO A 71 3.32 17.43 -6.06
N ILE A 72 4.53 17.86 -6.41
CA ILE A 72 5.51 17.02 -7.14
C ILE A 72 6.50 16.37 -6.16
N ILE A 73 6.95 17.11 -5.15
CA ILE A 73 8.01 16.66 -4.24
C ILE A 73 7.49 15.55 -3.31
N GLY A 74 6.27 15.66 -2.78
CA GLY A 74 5.69 14.64 -1.89
C GLY A 74 5.68 13.24 -2.52
N PRO A 75 5.04 13.05 -3.70
CA PRO A 75 5.02 11.76 -4.38
C PRO A 75 6.40 11.25 -4.80
N LEU A 76 7.27 12.11 -5.34
CA LEU A 76 8.62 11.69 -5.76
C LEU A 76 9.48 11.24 -4.58
N LEU A 77 9.49 11.99 -3.48
CA LEU A 77 10.21 11.60 -2.27
C LEU A 77 9.65 10.31 -1.70
N THR A 78 8.33 10.14 -1.67
CA THR A 78 7.68 8.90 -1.21
C THR A 78 8.16 7.71 -2.01
N LEU A 79 8.16 7.82 -3.36
CA LEU A 79 8.64 6.75 -4.23
C LEU A 79 10.12 6.43 -4.00
N ILE A 80 10.98 7.44 -3.92
CA ILE A 80 12.42 7.25 -3.70
C ILE A 80 12.67 6.56 -2.35
N VAL A 81 12.02 7.01 -1.28
CA VAL A 81 12.19 6.44 0.07
C VAL A 81 11.65 5.01 0.12
N TRP A 82 10.48 4.76 -0.48
CA TRP A 82 9.89 3.42 -0.52
C TRP A 82 10.73 2.45 -1.35
N ILE A 83 11.17 2.84 -2.54
CA ILE A 83 12.07 2.02 -3.38
C ILE A 83 13.40 1.80 -2.68
N GLY A 84 13.95 2.82 -2.00
CA GLY A 84 15.14 2.68 -1.18
C GLY A 84 14.97 1.66 -0.06
N PHE A 85 13.81 1.65 0.60
CA PHE A 85 13.49 0.63 1.60
C PHE A 85 13.37 -0.77 0.99
N ILE A 86 12.73 -0.91 -0.18
CA ILE A 86 12.68 -2.19 -0.91
C ILE A 86 14.11 -2.64 -1.27
N ASN A 87 14.96 -1.75 -1.78
CA ASN A 87 16.34 -2.08 -2.12
C ASN A 87 17.16 -2.52 -0.90
N TRP A 88 16.94 -1.90 0.25
CA TRP A 88 17.55 -2.34 1.51
C TRP A 88 17.02 -3.71 1.95
N GLN A 89 15.73 -3.95 1.72
CA GLN A 89 15.04 -5.15 2.15
C GLN A 89 15.14 -6.31 1.16
N TYR A 90 15.55 -6.14 -0.08
CA TYR A 90 15.60 -7.21 -1.08
C TYR A 90 16.93 -7.18 -1.84
N PRO A 91 17.63 -8.32 -2.01
CA PRO A 91 18.85 -8.36 -2.80
C PRO A 91 18.54 -8.10 -4.29
N GLY A 92 19.50 -7.58 -5.05
CA GLY A 92 19.33 -7.31 -6.49
C GLY A 92 19.46 -5.84 -6.90
N GLY A 93 19.69 -4.93 -5.94
CA GLY A 93 19.96 -3.53 -6.23
C GLY A 93 18.73 -2.73 -6.66
N TRP A 94 18.95 -1.45 -6.98
CA TRP A 94 17.89 -0.48 -7.25
C TRP A 94 16.99 -0.87 -8.43
N GLY A 95 17.53 -1.44 -9.50
CA GLY A 95 16.74 -1.88 -10.66
C GLY A 95 15.72 -2.95 -10.28
N THR A 96 16.13 -3.93 -9.47
CA THR A 96 15.24 -4.97 -8.93
C THR A 96 14.20 -4.38 -8.00
N ALA A 97 14.57 -3.43 -7.14
CA ALA A 97 13.64 -2.77 -6.23
C ALA A 97 12.55 -1.97 -6.97
N VAL A 98 12.92 -1.24 -8.03
CA VAL A 98 11.97 -0.57 -8.92
C VAL A 98 11.05 -1.59 -9.57
N GLY A 99 11.59 -2.70 -10.08
CA GLY A 99 10.81 -3.79 -10.67
C GLY A 99 9.80 -4.40 -9.70
N ILE A 100 10.20 -4.68 -8.45
CA ILE A 100 9.29 -5.14 -7.40
C ILE A 100 8.18 -4.13 -7.15
N GLY A 101 8.53 -2.85 -6.97
CA GLY A 101 7.56 -1.79 -6.72
C GLY A 101 6.55 -1.65 -7.86
N PHE A 102 7.02 -1.75 -9.10
CA PHE A 102 6.19 -1.69 -10.30
C PHE A 102 5.24 -2.89 -10.41
N VAL A 103 5.72 -4.11 -10.18
CA VAL A 103 4.85 -5.30 -10.13
C VAL A 103 3.83 -5.18 -9.00
N ALA A 104 4.25 -4.74 -7.82
CA ALA A 104 3.36 -4.57 -6.68
C ALA A 104 2.22 -3.58 -6.98
N TRP A 105 2.54 -2.51 -7.69
CA TRP A 105 1.57 -1.54 -8.19
C TRP A 105 0.56 -2.22 -9.14
N ILE A 106 1.02 -2.93 -10.19
CA ILE A 106 0.13 -3.64 -11.12
C ILE A 106 -0.78 -4.63 -10.40
N VAL A 107 -0.23 -5.43 -9.49
CA VAL A 107 -0.99 -6.44 -8.74
C VAL A 107 -2.04 -5.78 -7.82
N THR A 108 -1.69 -4.66 -7.18
CA THR A 108 -2.64 -3.89 -6.36
C THR A 108 -3.80 -3.39 -7.21
N PHE A 109 -3.52 -2.80 -8.37
CA PHE A 109 -4.56 -2.35 -9.30
C PHE A 109 -5.44 -3.50 -9.79
N ALA A 110 -4.85 -4.65 -10.12
CA ALA A 110 -5.60 -5.83 -10.53
C ALA A 110 -6.54 -6.31 -9.42
N ILE A 111 -6.08 -6.37 -8.16
CA ILE A 111 -6.91 -6.76 -7.02
C ILE A 111 -8.05 -5.76 -6.80
N LEU A 112 -7.76 -4.46 -6.79
CA LEU A 112 -8.77 -3.42 -6.61
C LEU A 112 -9.82 -3.43 -7.73
N TYR A 113 -9.38 -3.68 -8.97
CA TYR A 113 -10.28 -3.83 -10.11
C TYR A 113 -11.23 -5.03 -9.92
N VAL A 114 -10.70 -6.20 -9.55
CA VAL A 114 -11.52 -7.38 -9.26
C VAL A 114 -12.50 -7.12 -8.11
N LEU A 115 -12.05 -6.49 -7.02
CA LEU A 115 -12.92 -6.11 -5.90
C LEU A 115 -14.03 -5.14 -6.33
N SER A 116 -13.74 -4.25 -7.27
CA SER A 116 -14.72 -3.34 -7.82
C SER A 116 -15.77 -4.05 -8.68
N LEU A 117 -15.35 -5.01 -9.53
CA LEU A 117 -16.27 -5.88 -10.28
C LEU A 117 -17.21 -6.68 -9.36
N LEU A 118 -16.73 -7.06 -8.19
CA LEU A 118 -17.51 -7.76 -7.17
C LEU A 118 -18.38 -6.83 -6.31
N GLY A 119 -18.33 -5.52 -6.52
CA GLY A 119 -19.14 -4.54 -5.80
C GLY A 119 -18.61 -4.13 -4.43
N PHE A 120 -17.38 -4.52 -4.06
CA PHE A 120 -16.77 -4.14 -2.78
C PHE A 120 -16.17 -2.73 -2.78
N VAL A 121 -15.82 -2.20 -3.97
CA VAL A 121 -15.20 -0.87 -4.13
C VAL A 121 -15.86 -0.13 -5.29
N GLY A 122 -16.22 1.14 -5.10
CA GLY A 122 -16.85 1.95 -6.15
C GLY A 122 -15.91 2.27 -7.33
N LEU A 123 -16.42 2.23 -8.56
CA LEU A 123 -15.65 2.47 -9.80
C LEU A 123 -15.01 3.88 -9.87
N GLY A 124 -15.52 4.85 -9.12
CA GLY A 124 -14.89 6.17 -8.97
C GLY A 124 -13.49 6.13 -8.34
N ALA A 125 -13.13 5.03 -7.66
CA ALA A 125 -11.79 4.78 -7.14
C ALA A 125 -10.76 4.36 -8.22
N ILE A 126 -11.20 4.10 -9.46
CA ILE A 126 -10.37 3.67 -10.59
C ILE A 126 -10.01 4.85 -11.53
N GLY A 127 -10.45 6.06 -11.20
CA GLY A 127 -10.04 7.28 -11.92
C GLY A 127 -10.65 7.45 -13.32
N VAL A 128 -11.74 6.74 -13.63
CA VAL A 128 -12.54 6.98 -14.84
C VAL A 128 -13.73 7.86 -14.47
N PRO A 129 -13.86 9.09 -15.02
CA PRO A 129 -14.99 9.97 -14.76
C PRO A 129 -16.31 9.42 -15.32
#